data_AF-A0A0D2P3Y7-F1
#
_entry.id   AF-A0A0D2P3Y7-F1
#
_cell.length_a   1.000
_cell.length_b   1.000
_cell.length_c   1.000
_cell.angle_alpha   90.00
_cell.angle_beta   90.00
_cell.angle_gamma   90.00
#
_symmetry.space_group_name_H-M   'P 1'
#
loop_
_entity.id
_entity.type
_entity.pdbx_description
1 polymer ?
#
loop_
_entity_poly.entity_id
_entity_poly.type
_entity_poly.pdbx_seq_one_letter_code
_entity_poly.pdbx_strand_id
1 'polypeptide(L)'
;YSPNSSRTVEEPPIRMATENPFIPPLAWQILVNPRWWTREWGWVAFMPHDLELDLTMAAFLLQGHYDAPAIRPMYPAGFGYKKSYPRENAIMKSIHKARDWFSVWMGLLSFLIAMAETKEHELHDYAHLSKKGWADYLLEQGAERTWLESLINSQVFRFEPGVNDRFSASWNLFLLSRESLRQRIEHAETSLDKHKRLSREKRPPIKSAKVFYWVKDVTSDGYIRKQVSKKWHEDTLSDYSAKQIRYDSHFNEWDCSSEFGSDDESDGSRDDDERSGEGLY
;
A
#
# COMPACT_ATOMS: atom_id res chain seq x y z
N TYR A 1 16.32 19.69 -1.83
CA TYR A 1 17.56 19.50 -2.60
C TYR A 1 17.75 18.01 -2.84
N SER A 2 17.64 17.55 -4.09
CA SER A 2 18.08 16.20 -4.46
C SER A 2 19.51 16.31 -4.99
N PRO A 3 20.43 15.41 -4.61
CA PRO A 3 21.81 15.41 -5.09
C PRO A 3 21.94 15.34 -6.63
N ASN A 4 20.88 14.94 -7.33
CA ASN A 4 20.86 14.76 -8.79
C ASN A 4 20.15 15.89 -9.56
N SER A 5 19.83 17.03 -8.94
CA SER A 5 19.18 18.16 -9.61
C SER A 5 20.16 19.31 -9.86
N SER A 6 20.32 19.68 -11.13
CA SER A 6 21.10 20.84 -11.58
C SER A 6 20.27 22.14 -11.65
N ARG A 7 19.02 22.15 -11.18
CA ARG A 7 18.20 23.37 -11.14
C ARG A 7 18.81 24.39 -10.18
N THR A 8 19.17 25.55 -10.70
CA THR A 8 19.41 26.76 -9.91
C THR A 8 18.07 27.20 -9.32
N VAL A 9 17.85 26.92 -8.04
CA VAL A 9 16.66 27.37 -7.31
C VAL A 9 17.01 28.70 -6.64
N GLU A 10 16.23 29.75 -6.89
CA GLU A 10 16.36 30.99 -6.15
C GLU A 10 16.01 30.73 -4.67
N GLU A 11 17.00 30.89 -3.80
CA GLU A 11 16.80 30.73 -2.36
C GLU A 11 15.88 31.86 -1.84
N PRO A 12 14.87 31.55 -1.01
CA PRO A 12 14.04 32.58 -0.41
C PRO A 12 14.91 33.56 0.40
N PRO A 13 14.63 34.87 0.37
CA PRO A 13 15.37 35.84 1.17
C PRO A 13 15.23 35.54 2.67
N ILE A 14 16.36 35.50 3.39
CA ILE A 14 16.40 35.29 4.84
C ILE A 14 15.81 36.55 5.51
N ARG A 15 14.54 36.47 5.94
CA ARG A 15 13.99 37.45 6.89
C ARG A 15 14.44 37.07 8.30
N MET A 16 14.80 38.06 9.11
CA MET A 16 15.48 37.89 10.41
C MET A 16 14.79 36.82 11.28
N ALA A 17 15.59 35.92 11.86
CA ALA A 17 15.17 34.71 12.57
C ALA A 17 14.39 34.95 13.89
N THR A 18 14.06 36.19 14.24
CA THR A 18 13.51 36.56 15.55
C THR A 18 12.01 36.86 15.54
N GLU A 19 11.38 36.98 14.38
CA GLU A 19 9.94 37.26 14.29
C GLU A 19 9.16 35.98 13.95
N ASN A 20 8.18 35.65 14.79
CA ASN A 20 7.29 34.51 14.55
C ASN A 20 6.48 34.77 13.26
N PRO A 21 6.64 33.94 12.20
CA PRO A 21 5.90 34.14 10.94
C PRO A 21 4.40 33.87 11.07
N PHE A 22 3.96 33.32 12.20
CA PHE A 22 2.57 33.01 12.51
C PHE A 22 1.84 34.11 13.29
N ILE A 23 2.33 35.35 13.27
CA ILE A 23 1.63 36.49 13.89
C ILE A 23 0.36 36.79 13.06
N PRO A 24 -0.83 36.84 13.68
CA PRO A 24 -2.06 37.20 12.98
C PRO A 24 -1.97 38.57 12.28
N PRO A 25 -2.60 38.75 11.10
CA PRO A 25 -3.50 37.79 10.45
C PRO A 25 -2.74 36.71 9.65
N LEU A 26 -3.03 35.45 9.98
CA LEU A 26 -2.52 34.30 9.26
C LEU A 26 -3.23 34.21 7.89
N ALA A 27 -2.47 34.36 6.81
CA ALA A 27 -2.93 34.14 5.45
C ALA A 27 -2.46 32.77 4.95
N TRP A 28 -3.29 32.08 4.16
CA TRP A 28 -2.94 30.79 3.55
C TRP A 28 -1.63 30.86 2.74
N GLN A 29 -1.35 32.01 2.12
CA GLN A 29 -0.11 32.30 1.39
C GLN A 29 1.15 32.13 2.24
N ILE A 30 1.06 32.32 3.57
CA ILE A 30 2.20 32.14 4.47
C ILE A 30 2.55 30.65 4.60
N LEU A 31 1.56 29.75 4.48
CA LEU A 31 1.74 28.30 4.60
C LEU A 31 2.22 27.63 3.30
N VAL A 32 1.89 28.20 2.13
CA VAL A 32 2.20 27.58 0.83
C VAL A 32 3.48 28.08 0.18
N ASN A 33 3.99 29.26 0.58
CA ASN A 33 5.21 29.81 0.00
C ASN A 33 6.46 29.16 0.62
N PRO A 34 7.44 28.73 -0.20
CA PRO A 34 8.76 28.32 0.26
C PRO A 34 9.37 29.34 1.22
N ARG A 35 9.72 28.94 2.44
CA ARG A 35 10.47 29.77 3.40
C ARG A 35 11.56 28.94 4.06
N TRP A 36 12.60 29.63 4.55
CA TRP A 36 13.58 29.02 5.42
C TRP A 36 12.91 28.66 6.75
N TRP A 37 12.73 27.37 6.99
CA TRP A 37 12.25 26.85 8.26
C TRP A 37 13.43 26.72 9.21
N THR A 38 13.43 27.50 10.30
CA THR A 38 14.40 27.31 11.38
C THR A 38 14.01 26.10 12.23
N ARG A 39 14.98 25.52 12.96
CA ARG A 39 14.79 24.34 13.81
C ARG A 39 13.65 24.50 14.84
N GLU A 40 13.28 25.75 15.16
CA GLU A 40 12.28 26.09 16.16
C GLU A 40 10.84 26.08 15.63
N TRP A 41 10.61 26.16 14.31
CA TRP A 41 9.26 26.34 13.73
C TRP A 41 8.83 25.26 12.73
N GLY A 42 9.62 24.19 12.59
CA GLY A 42 9.20 22.90 12.03
C GLY A 42 9.36 22.76 10.51
N TRP A 43 9.69 21.54 10.08
CA TRP A 43 9.69 21.12 8.69
C TRP A 43 8.28 20.66 8.32
N VAL A 44 7.52 21.45 7.57
CA VAL A 44 6.32 20.96 6.89
C VAL A 44 6.58 21.03 5.40
N ALA A 45 6.50 19.85 4.78
CA ALA A 45 6.91 19.56 3.43
C ALA A 45 6.35 20.56 2.41
N PHE A 46 7.19 20.89 1.44
CA PHE A 46 6.80 21.58 0.21
C PHE A 46 5.68 20.77 -0.46
N MET A 47 4.45 21.28 -0.45
CA MET A 47 3.42 20.90 -1.41
C MET A 47 3.28 22.05 -2.41
N PRO A 48 4.12 22.12 -3.45
CA PRO A 48 4.02 23.17 -4.46
C PRO A 48 2.79 23.03 -5.38
N HIS A 49 1.97 21.99 -5.19
CA HIS A 49 0.81 21.68 -6.03
C HIS A 49 -0.51 21.89 -5.25
N ASP A 50 -1.50 22.50 -5.91
CA ASP A 50 -2.84 22.70 -5.36
C ASP A 50 -3.58 21.37 -5.37
N LEU A 51 -3.37 20.58 -4.30
CA LEU A 51 -3.97 19.25 -4.12
C LEU A 51 -5.49 19.24 -4.38
N GLU A 52 -6.19 20.33 -4.07
CA GLU A 52 -7.62 20.44 -4.35
C GLU A 52 -7.91 20.45 -5.85
N LEU A 53 -7.12 21.20 -6.62
CA LEU A 53 -7.24 21.24 -8.07
C LEU A 53 -6.95 19.87 -8.68
N ASP A 54 -5.85 19.23 -8.27
CA ASP A 54 -5.46 17.93 -8.84
C ASP A 54 -6.50 16.85 -8.55
N LEU A 55 -6.99 16.77 -7.31
CA LEU A 55 -8.04 15.80 -6.93
C LEU A 55 -9.35 16.03 -7.67
N THR A 56 -9.77 17.29 -7.78
CA THR A 56 -11.05 17.62 -8.42
C THR A 56 -11.00 17.45 -9.94
N MET A 57 -9.86 17.77 -10.56
CA MET A 57 -9.60 17.54 -11.98
C MET A 57 -9.57 16.04 -12.29
N ALA A 58 -8.77 15.25 -11.56
CA ALA A 58 -8.68 13.82 -11.80
C ALA A 58 -10.03 13.11 -11.60
N ALA A 59 -10.76 13.46 -10.53
CA ALA A 59 -12.09 12.90 -10.30
C ALA A 59 -13.07 13.26 -11.43
N PHE A 60 -13.04 14.51 -11.92
CA PHE A 60 -13.88 14.92 -13.05
C PHE A 60 -13.55 14.15 -14.34
N LEU A 61 -12.26 14.05 -14.67
CA LEU A 61 -11.78 13.37 -15.87
C LEU A 61 -12.12 11.88 -15.85
N LEU A 62 -11.85 11.18 -14.74
CA LEU A 62 -12.15 9.76 -14.62
C LEU A 62 -13.65 9.49 -14.61
N GLN A 63 -14.43 10.32 -13.91
CA GLN A 63 -15.88 10.16 -13.89
C GLN A 63 -16.48 10.25 -15.30
N GLY A 64 -16.05 11.23 -16.10
CA GLY A 64 -16.50 11.38 -17.48
C GLY A 64 -15.97 10.28 -18.39
N HIS A 65 -14.69 9.92 -18.25
CA HIS A 65 -14.07 8.92 -19.12
C HIS A 65 -14.64 7.52 -18.90
N TYR A 66 -14.96 7.14 -17.66
CA TYR A 66 -15.48 5.83 -17.32
C TYR A 66 -16.98 5.81 -17.06
N ASP A 67 -17.72 6.90 -17.35
CA ASP A 67 -19.18 6.97 -17.13
C ASP A 67 -19.58 6.53 -15.71
N ALA A 68 -18.82 6.95 -14.70
CA ALA A 68 -18.98 6.46 -13.34
C ALA A 68 -20.17 7.15 -12.64
N PRO A 69 -21.07 6.38 -12.00
CA PRO A 69 -22.25 6.93 -11.32
C PRO A 69 -21.88 7.48 -9.94
N ALA A 70 -21.17 8.60 -9.90
CA ALA A 70 -20.73 9.25 -8.66
C ALA A 70 -21.32 10.66 -8.49
N ILE A 71 -21.63 11.03 -7.25
CA ILE A 71 -21.99 12.41 -6.91
C ILE A 71 -20.75 13.10 -6.34
N ARG A 72 -20.39 14.25 -6.91
CA ARG A 72 -19.22 15.01 -6.45
C ARG A 72 -19.52 15.70 -5.11
N PRO A 73 -18.66 15.52 -4.09
CA PRO A 73 -18.79 16.20 -2.82
C PRO A 73 -18.53 17.70 -2.93
N MET A 74 -18.79 18.44 -1.85
CA MET A 74 -18.48 19.87 -1.78
C MET A 74 -16.95 20.09 -1.85
N TYR A 75 -16.52 21.14 -2.55
CA TYR A 75 -15.11 21.53 -2.63
C TYR A 75 -14.53 21.90 -1.24
N PRO A 76 -13.33 21.41 -0.85
CA PRO A 76 -12.69 21.76 0.41
C PRO A 76 -12.53 23.27 0.63
N ALA A 77 -12.30 24.06 -0.44
CA ALA A 77 -12.21 25.52 -0.35
C ALA A 77 -13.50 26.17 0.13
N GLY A 78 -14.65 25.51 -0.03
CA GLY A 78 -15.94 25.95 0.49
C GLY A 78 -15.95 26.12 2.02
N PHE A 79 -15.09 25.37 2.74
CA PHE A 79 -14.94 25.50 4.19
C PHE A 79 -14.08 26.71 4.60
N GLY A 80 -13.41 27.33 3.63
CA GLY A 80 -12.72 28.61 3.81
C GLY A 80 -11.27 28.48 4.26
N TYR A 81 -10.61 27.34 4.14
CA TYR A 81 -9.22 27.20 4.60
C TYR A 81 -8.23 28.10 3.82
N LYS A 82 -8.60 28.54 2.61
CA LYS A 82 -7.89 29.55 1.81
C LYS A 82 -8.22 31.01 2.22
N LYS A 83 -9.12 31.26 3.19
CA LYS A 83 -9.50 32.61 3.63
C LYS A 83 -8.56 33.12 4.74
N SER A 84 -8.47 34.44 4.88
CA SER A 84 -7.79 35.06 6.03
C SER A 84 -8.73 35.15 7.22
N TYR A 85 -8.21 34.91 8.42
CA TYR A 85 -8.97 34.96 9.66
C TYR A 85 -8.28 35.84 10.70
N PRO A 86 -9.05 36.65 11.46
CA PRO A 86 -8.48 37.47 12.52
C PRO A 86 -8.13 36.67 13.79
N ARG A 87 -8.65 35.45 13.93
CA ARG A 87 -8.46 34.60 15.12
C ARG A 87 -7.96 33.21 14.72
N GLU A 88 -6.94 32.73 15.42
CA GLU A 88 -6.33 31.41 15.19
C GLU A 88 -7.35 30.26 15.31
N ASN A 89 -8.22 30.30 16.32
CA ASN A 89 -9.23 29.25 16.51
C ASN A 89 -10.21 29.16 15.32
N ALA A 90 -10.48 30.28 14.63
CA ALA A 90 -11.36 30.29 13.47
C ALA A 90 -10.69 29.66 12.23
N ILE A 91 -9.40 29.94 11.99
CA ILE A 91 -8.64 29.29 10.92
C ILE A 91 -8.45 27.80 11.20
N MET A 92 -8.15 27.41 12.45
CA MET A 92 -8.01 25.99 12.79
C MET A 92 -9.31 25.20 12.59
N LYS A 93 -10.48 25.76 12.95
CA LYS A 93 -11.77 25.13 12.66
C LYS A 93 -12.02 24.97 11.16
N SER A 94 -11.61 25.95 10.36
CA SER A 94 -11.71 25.94 8.90
C SER A 94 -10.81 24.87 8.28
N ILE A 95 -9.55 24.78 8.73
CA ILE A 95 -8.57 23.78 8.30
C ILE A 95 -9.05 22.36 8.62
N HIS A 96 -9.51 22.11 9.85
CA HIS A 96 -10.00 20.77 10.22
C HIS A 96 -11.16 20.32 9.34
N LYS A 97 -12.15 21.20 9.12
CA LYS A 97 -13.27 20.90 8.22
C LYS A 97 -12.79 20.64 6.80
N ALA A 98 -11.93 21.49 6.24
CA ALA A 98 -11.41 21.29 4.90
C ALA A 98 -10.65 19.96 4.78
N ARG A 99 -9.79 19.63 5.76
CA ARG A 99 -9.05 18.37 5.82
C ARG A 99 -9.98 17.15 5.81
N ASP A 100 -11.03 17.17 6.62
CA ASP A 100 -11.98 16.05 6.67
C ASP A 100 -12.69 15.87 5.32
N TRP A 101 -12.94 16.97 4.57
CA TRP A 101 -13.48 16.91 3.22
C TRP A 101 -12.47 16.52 2.14
N PHE A 102 -11.17 16.80 2.31
CA PHE A 102 -10.13 16.22 1.47
C PHE A 102 -10.18 14.69 1.54
N SER A 103 -10.38 14.10 2.73
CA SER A 103 -10.54 12.65 2.86
C SER A 103 -11.74 12.10 2.06
N VAL A 104 -12.84 12.85 1.98
CA VAL A 104 -14.02 12.48 1.16
C VAL A 104 -13.67 12.50 -0.34
N TRP A 105 -12.92 13.52 -0.79
CA TRP A 105 -12.44 13.60 -2.17
C TRP A 105 -11.44 12.49 -2.52
N MET A 106 -10.54 12.15 -1.60
CA MET A 106 -9.65 10.99 -1.75
C MET A 106 -10.46 9.71 -1.90
N GLY A 107 -11.48 9.50 -1.06
CA GLY A 107 -12.39 8.35 -1.15
C GLY A 107 -13.17 8.29 -2.48
N LEU A 108 -13.61 9.43 -3.01
CA LEU A 108 -14.23 9.48 -4.34
C LEU A 108 -13.23 9.11 -5.44
N LEU A 109 -12.04 9.71 -5.45
CA LEU A 109 -11.01 9.41 -6.46
C LEU A 109 -10.61 7.93 -6.41
N SER A 110 -10.51 7.38 -5.20
CA SER A 110 -10.28 5.97 -4.95
C SER A 110 -11.34 5.07 -5.59
N PHE A 111 -12.61 5.38 -5.35
CA PHE A 111 -13.73 4.68 -5.98
C PHE A 111 -13.68 4.77 -7.52
N LEU A 112 -13.36 5.95 -8.07
CA LEU A 112 -13.28 6.15 -9.51
C LEU A 112 -12.14 5.36 -10.16
N ILE A 113 -10.98 5.25 -9.49
CA ILE A 113 -9.86 4.42 -9.94
C ILE A 113 -10.25 2.94 -9.93
N ALA A 114 -10.85 2.45 -8.84
CA ALA A 114 -11.32 1.06 -8.77
C ALA A 114 -12.36 0.73 -9.87
N MET A 115 -13.26 1.67 -10.16
CA MET A 115 -14.23 1.55 -11.26
C MET A 115 -13.54 1.53 -12.62
N ALA A 116 -12.52 2.36 -12.81
CA ALA A 116 -11.73 2.39 -14.03
C ALA A 116 -11.02 1.04 -14.26
N GLU A 117 -10.32 0.54 -13.25
CA GLU A 117 -9.61 -0.74 -13.28
C GLU A 117 -10.58 -1.91 -13.54
N THR A 118 -11.77 -1.89 -12.93
CA THR A 118 -12.80 -2.90 -13.17
C THR A 118 -13.24 -2.90 -14.64
N LYS A 119 -13.50 -1.72 -15.23
CA LYS A 119 -13.90 -1.60 -16.64
C LYS A 119 -12.79 -1.96 -17.61
N GLU A 120 -11.55 -1.61 -17.29
CA GLU A 120 -10.37 -2.02 -18.05
C GLU A 120 -10.22 -3.54 -18.04
N HIS A 121 -10.43 -4.18 -16.89
CA HIS A 121 -10.39 -5.63 -16.77
C HIS A 121 -11.51 -6.32 -17.55
N GLU A 122 -12.75 -5.83 -17.46
CA GLU A 122 -13.91 -6.36 -18.21
C GLU A 122 -13.71 -6.28 -19.74
N LEU A 123 -13.02 -5.24 -20.21
CA LEU A 123 -12.81 -4.97 -21.63
C LEU A 123 -11.45 -5.45 -22.14
N HIS A 124 -10.64 -6.12 -21.29
CA HIS A 124 -9.29 -6.57 -21.62
C HIS A 124 -9.26 -7.44 -22.88
N ASP A 125 -10.20 -8.37 -23.01
CA ASP A 125 -10.29 -9.29 -24.15
C ASP A 125 -10.84 -8.61 -25.43
N TYR A 126 -11.40 -7.41 -25.29
CA TYR A 126 -11.97 -6.62 -26.37
C TYR A 126 -11.12 -5.37 -26.61
N ALA A 127 -9.91 -5.55 -27.15
CA ALA A 127 -8.94 -4.47 -27.35
C ALA A 127 -9.48 -3.24 -28.12
N HIS A 128 -10.50 -3.40 -28.97
CA HIS A 128 -11.14 -2.31 -29.71
C HIS A 128 -12.18 -1.52 -28.89
N LEU A 129 -12.65 -2.06 -27.77
CA LEU A 129 -13.56 -1.42 -26.82
C LEU A 129 -12.85 -0.97 -25.55
N SER A 130 -11.65 -1.50 -25.28
CA SER A 130 -10.84 -1.14 -24.12
C SER A 130 -10.49 0.34 -24.13
N LYS A 131 -10.82 1.02 -23.03
CA LYS A 131 -10.43 2.41 -22.77
C LYS A 131 -8.94 2.45 -22.41
N LYS A 132 -8.28 3.59 -22.63
CA LYS A 132 -6.87 3.75 -22.18
C LYS A 132 -6.80 3.56 -20.67
N GLY A 133 -5.66 3.07 -20.16
CA GLY A 133 -5.42 2.96 -18.73
C GLY A 133 -5.65 4.30 -18.02
N TRP A 134 -6.31 4.30 -16.87
CA TRP A 134 -6.73 5.52 -16.18
C TRP A 134 -5.57 6.49 -15.92
N ALA A 135 -4.38 5.95 -15.61
CA ALA A 135 -3.17 6.72 -15.38
C ALA A 135 -2.66 7.38 -16.68
N ASP A 136 -2.61 6.61 -17.77
CA ASP A 136 -2.21 7.12 -19.09
C ASP A 136 -3.18 8.20 -19.58
N TYR A 137 -4.47 7.98 -19.37
CA TYR A 137 -5.50 8.97 -19.69
C TYR A 137 -5.30 10.26 -18.91
N LEU A 138 -5.09 10.21 -17.59
CA LEU A 138 -4.82 11.41 -16.79
C LEU A 138 -3.55 12.14 -17.24
N LEU A 139 -2.49 11.39 -17.56
CA LEU A 139 -1.24 11.96 -18.06
C LEU A 139 -1.44 12.71 -19.38
N GLU A 140 -2.22 12.13 -20.32
CA GLU A 140 -2.56 12.76 -21.61
C GLU A 140 -3.43 14.01 -21.45
N GLN A 141 -4.30 14.04 -20.44
CA GLN A 141 -5.11 15.22 -20.12
C GLN A 141 -4.32 16.31 -19.36
N GLY A 142 -3.01 16.12 -19.16
CA GLY A 142 -2.12 17.11 -18.57
C GLY A 142 -1.96 16.99 -17.05
N ALA A 143 -2.32 15.86 -16.44
CA ALA A 143 -1.99 15.59 -15.04
C ALA A 143 -0.47 15.55 -14.86
N GLU A 144 -0.01 16.13 -13.75
CA GLU A 144 1.41 16.21 -13.45
C GLU A 144 1.97 14.82 -13.11
N ARG A 145 3.09 14.46 -13.75
CA ARG A 145 3.64 13.11 -13.67
C ARG A 145 4.05 12.73 -12.25
N THR A 146 4.67 13.63 -11.48
CA THR A 146 5.14 13.27 -10.13
C THR A 146 4.00 13.13 -9.13
N TRP A 147 2.94 13.93 -9.29
CA TRP A 147 1.68 13.74 -8.57
C TRP A 147 1.02 12.40 -8.90
N LEU A 148 0.93 12.04 -10.19
CA LEU A 148 0.34 10.76 -10.62
C LEU A 148 1.17 9.56 -10.12
N GLU A 149 2.49 9.63 -10.19
CA GLU A 149 3.38 8.60 -9.62
C GLU A 149 3.21 8.49 -8.11
N SER A 150 3.01 9.62 -7.41
CA SER A 150 2.70 9.62 -5.97
C SER A 150 1.34 8.99 -5.68
N LEU A 151 0.35 9.20 -6.55
CA LEU A 151 -0.99 8.61 -6.48
C LEU A 151 -0.92 7.09 -6.64
N ILE A 152 -0.25 6.59 -7.69
CA ILE A 152 -0.07 5.16 -7.98
C ILE A 152 0.68 4.43 -6.85
N ASN A 153 1.69 5.10 -6.29
CA ASN A 153 2.49 4.55 -5.19
C ASN A 153 1.81 4.69 -3.82
N SER A 154 0.72 5.44 -3.73
CA SER A 154 -0.03 5.61 -2.48
C SER A 154 -0.84 4.36 -2.16
N GLN A 155 -0.78 3.94 -0.89
CA GLN A 155 -1.61 2.85 -0.38
C GLN A 155 -3.11 3.17 -0.44
N VAL A 156 -3.48 4.43 -0.57
CA VAL A 156 -4.88 4.89 -0.65
C VAL A 156 -5.52 4.56 -2.00
N PHE A 157 -4.71 4.32 -3.04
CA PHE A 157 -5.19 4.16 -4.42
C PHE A 157 -4.82 2.83 -5.09
N ARG A 158 -4.29 1.87 -4.33
CA ARG A 158 -4.11 0.50 -4.82
C ARG A 158 -5.37 -0.30 -4.55
N PHE A 159 -6.22 -0.43 -5.57
CA PHE A 159 -7.40 -1.28 -5.54
C PHE A 159 -7.12 -2.53 -6.36
N GLU A 160 -6.32 -3.45 -5.81
CA GLU A 160 -6.26 -4.78 -6.43
C GLU A 160 -7.70 -5.36 -6.48
N PRO A 161 -8.20 -5.79 -7.66
CA PRO A 161 -9.48 -6.46 -7.76
C PRO A 161 -9.35 -7.84 -7.12
N GLY A 162 -9.42 -7.87 -5.79
CA GLY A 162 -9.02 -9.02 -4.99
C GLY A 162 -8.60 -8.66 -3.58
N VAL A 163 -9.37 -7.85 -2.85
CA VAL A 163 -9.06 -7.41 -1.47
C VAL A 163 -9.08 -8.56 -0.42
N ASN A 164 -9.04 -9.83 -0.83
CA ASN A 164 -8.69 -10.94 0.08
C ASN A 164 -7.48 -11.77 -0.37
N ASP A 165 -6.85 -11.37 -1.47
CA ASP A 165 -6.01 -12.23 -2.28
C ASP A 165 -4.76 -11.42 -2.65
N ARG A 166 -3.86 -11.23 -1.67
CA ARG A 166 -2.63 -10.44 -1.85
C ARG A 166 -1.83 -11.04 -3.00
N PHE A 167 -1.76 -10.31 -4.10
CA PHE A 167 -0.93 -10.66 -5.24
C PHE A 167 0.54 -10.44 -4.87
N SER A 168 1.39 -11.45 -5.04
CA SER A 168 2.82 -11.34 -4.81
C SER A 168 3.58 -12.04 -5.92
N ALA A 169 4.55 -11.35 -6.52
CA ALA A 169 5.42 -11.93 -7.55
C ALA A 169 6.13 -13.22 -7.07
N SER A 170 6.33 -13.37 -5.75
CA SER A 170 6.58 -14.66 -5.12
C SER A 170 6.22 -14.60 -3.63
N TRP A 171 5.86 -15.75 -3.05
CA TRP A 171 5.65 -15.87 -1.60
C TRP A 171 6.91 -15.50 -0.79
N ASN A 172 8.12 -15.71 -1.35
CA ASN A 172 9.39 -15.32 -0.74
C ASN A 172 9.51 -13.81 -0.55
N LEU A 173 9.18 -13.02 -1.59
CA LEU A 173 9.22 -11.56 -1.51
C LEU A 173 8.23 -11.01 -0.48
N PHE A 174 7.05 -11.63 -0.36
CA PHE A 174 6.10 -11.30 0.69
C PHE A 174 6.69 -11.53 2.09
N LEU A 175 7.29 -12.70 2.33
CA LEU A 175 7.90 -13.00 3.63
C LEU A 175 9.05 -12.03 3.97
N LEU A 176 9.91 -11.71 3.00
CA LEU A 176 11.00 -10.74 3.16
C LEU A 176 10.46 -9.33 3.48
N SER A 177 9.39 -8.89 2.80
CA SER A 177 8.77 -7.58 3.08
C SER A 177 8.30 -7.43 4.53
N ARG A 178 7.95 -8.54 5.20
CA ARG A 178 7.46 -8.54 6.58
C ARG A 178 8.58 -8.42 7.62
N GLU A 179 9.85 -8.63 7.25
CA GLU A 179 10.97 -8.52 8.19
C GLU A 179 11.04 -7.14 8.84
N SER A 180 10.86 -6.08 8.05
CA SER A 180 10.83 -4.71 8.55
C SER A 180 9.70 -4.45 9.56
N LEU A 181 8.54 -5.11 9.39
CA LEU A 181 7.44 -5.02 10.34
C LEU A 181 7.72 -5.86 11.60
N ARG A 182 8.29 -7.06 11.46
CA ARG A 182 8.69 -7.90 12.60
C ARG A 182 9.67 -7.15 13.51
N GLN A 183 10.66 -6.47 12.92
CA GLN A 183 11.61 -5.64 13.68
C GLN A 183 10.91 -4.52 14.45
N ARG A 184 9.93 -3.84 13.86
CA ARG A 184 9.15 -2.80 14.54
C ARG A 184 8.31 -3.37 15.68
N ILE A 185 7.68 -4.53 15.46
CA ILE A 185 6.92 -5.23 16.49
C ILE A 185 7.83 -5.59 17.66
N GLU A 186 9.01 -6.16 17.40
CA GLU A 186 9.98 -6.52 18.44
C GLU A 186 10.47 -5.31 19.25
N HIS A 187 10.71 -4.17 18.60
CA HIS A 187 11.13 -2.95 19.29
C HIS A 187 10.02 -2.34 20.15
N ALA A 188 8.75 -2.49 19.74
CA ALA A 188 7.58 -2.00 20.47
C ALA A 188 7.00 -3.05 21.45
N GLU A 189 7.57 -4.25 21.49
CA GLU A 189 7.02 -5.39 22.22
C GLU A 189 7.20 -5.22 23.74
N THR A 190 6.12 -5.40 24.49
CA THR A 190 6.20 -5.46 25.96
C THR A 190 6.70 -6.83 26.43
N SER A 191 7.23 -6.93 27.65
CA SER A 191 7.68 -8.22 28.22
C SER A 191 6.58 -9.28 28.24
N LEU A 192 5.32 -8.88 28.45
CA LEU A 192 4.18 -9.78 28.44
C LEU A 192 3.86 -10.28 27.02
N ASP A 193 3.90 -9.39 26.03
CA ASP A 193 3.63 -9.74 24.63
C ASP A 193 4.72 -10.64 24.06
N LYS A 194 5.98 -10.36 24.41
CA LYS A 194 7.13 -11.23 24.10
C LYS A 194 6.95 -12.63 24.65
N HIS A 195 6.53 -12.76 25.91
CA HIS A 195 6.29 -14.07 26.51
C HIS A 195 5.16 -14.82 25.78
N LYS A 196 4.06 -14.14 25.45
CA LYS A 196 2.96 -14.72 24.66
C LYS A 196 3.42 -15.16 23.27
N ARG A 197 4.20 -14.34 22.56
CA ARG A 197 4.73 -14.67 21.24
C ARG A 197 5.65 -15.89 21.29
N LEU A 198 6.62 -15.92 22.22
CA LEU A 198 7.53 -17.06 22.40
C LEU A 198 6.79 -18.34 22.82
N SER A 199 5.70 -18.20 23.59
CA SER A 199 4.82 -19.33 23.93
C SER A 199 4.14 -19.90 22.68
N ARG A 200 3.61 -19.03 21.81
CA ARG A 200 3.00 -19.42 20.53
C ARG A 200 4.01 -19.99 19.55
N GLU A 201 5.24 -19.50 19.54
CA GLU A 201 6.30 -20.03 18.69
C GLU A 201 6.65 -21.48 19.05
N LYS A 202 6.64 -21.81 20.34
CA LYS A 202 6.85 -23.19 20.82
C LYS A 202 5.63 -24.08 20.58
N ARG A 203 4.42 -23.53 20.69
CA ARG A 203 3.15 -24.26 20.49
C ARG A 203 2.21 -23.42 19.64
N PRO A 204 2.37 -23.48 18.31
CA PRO A 204 1.56 -22.71 17.37
C PRO A 204 0.06 -23.03 17.52
N PRO A 205 -0.80 -22.02 17.70
CA PRO A 205 -2.23 -22.25 17.84
C PRO A 205 -2.86 -22.62 16.49
N ILE A 206 -3.59 -23.73 16.44
CA ILE A 206 -4.23 -24.24 15.22
C ILE A 206 -5.66 -23.69 14.99
N LYS A 207 -6.37 -23.28 16.06
CA LYS A 207 -7.76 -22.78 15.96
C LYS A 207 -7.87 -21.26 15.95
N SER A 208 -6.99 -20.57 16.67
CA SER A 208 -7.09 -19.13 16.92
C SER A 208 -6.14 -18.27 16.08
N ALA A 209 -5.09 -18.85 15.48
CA ALA A 209 -4.32 -18.17 14.45
C ALA A 209 -5.14 -18.06 13.17
N LYS A 210 -4.90 -16.99 12.40
CA LYS A 210 -5.45 -16.88 11.05
C LYS A 210 -4.72 -17.85 10.15
N VAL A 211 -5.44 -18.54 9.26
CA VAL A 211 -4.81 -19.45 8.29
C VAL A 211 -4.95 -18.87 6.89
N PHE A 212 -3.87 -18.93 6.12
CA PHE A 212 -3.82 -18.52 4.73
C PHE A 212 -3.24 -19.65 3.89
N TYR A 213 -3.73 -19.79 2.65
CA TYR A 213 -3.12 -20.67 1.65
C TYR A 213 -2.73 -19.86 0.42
N TRP A 214 -1.64 -20.28 -0.21
CA TRP A 214 -1.08 -19.64 -1.39
C TRP A 214 -1.47 -20.44 -2.64
N VAL A 215 -2.08 -19.78 -3.60
CA VAL A 215 -2.45 -20.36 -4.89
C VAL A 215 -1.66 -19.64 -5.97
N LYS A 216 -1.06 -20.38 -6.89
CA LYS A 216 -0.45 -19.78 -8.08
C LYS A 216 -1.56 -19.24 -8.98
N ASP A 217 -1.43 -17.98 -9.39
CA ASP A 217 -2.38 -17.41 -10.35
C ASP A 217 -2.22 -18.11 -11.71
N VAL A 218 -3.33 -18.34 -12.40
CA VAL A 218 -3.34 -19.02 -13.71
C VAL A 218 -3.08 -18.02 -14.83
N THR A 219 -3.44 -16.75 -14.61
CA THR A 219 -3.29 -15.67 -15.58
C THR A 219 -1.94 -14.94 -15.50
N SER A 220 -1.20 -15.12 -14.40
CA SER A 220 0.09 -14.48 -14.18
C SER A 220 1.03 -15.42 -13.43
N ASP A 221 2.35 -15.22 -13.50
CA ASP A 221 3.32 -16.05 -12.78
C ASP A 221 3.39 -15.70 -11.26
N GLY A 222 2.37 -15.03 -10.73
CA GLY A 222 2.28 -14.58 -9.34
C GLY A 222 1.59 -15.59 -8.42
N TYR A 223 1.65 -15.31 -7.12
CA TYR A 223 0.93 -16.05 -6.09
C TYR A 223 -0.10 -15.17 -5.41
N ILE A 224 -1.23 -15.79 -5.09
CA ILE A 224 -2.35 -15.19 -4.41
C ILE A 224 -2.48 -15.80 -3.02
N ARG A 225 -2.40 -14.96 -1.98
CA ARG A 225 -2.57 -15.38 -0.57
C ARG A 225 -4.03 -15.25 -0.13
N LYS A 226 -4.74 -16.37 -0.02
CA LYS A 226 -6.16 -16.39 0.35
C LYS A 226 -6.37 -16.68 1.83
N GLN A 227 -7.24 -15.93 2.50
CA GLN A 227 -7.60 -16.23 3.89
C GLN A 227 -8.60 -17.38 3.99
N VAL A 228 -8.30 -18.35 4.84
CA VAL A 228 -9.19 -19.47 5.15
C VAL A 228 -10.24 -19.02 6.18
N SER A 229 -11.47 -19.49 6.03
CA SER A 229 -12.51 -19.23 7.03
C SER A 229 -12.20 -19.95 8.34
N LYS A 230 -12.57 -19.37 9.48
CA LYS A 230 -12.30 -19.93 10.81
C LYS A 230 -12.78 -21.38 10.99
N LYS A 231 -13.87 -21.77 10.33
CA LYS A 231 -14.42 -23.14 10.40
C LYS A 231 -13.45 -24.18 9.83
N TRP A 232 -12.65 -23.79 8.84
CA TRP A 232 -11.80 -24.69 8.05
C TRP A 232 -10.32 -24.62 8.45
N HIS A 233 -9.96 -23.88 9.51
CA HIS A 233 -8.56 -23.73 9.90
C HIS A 233 -7.85 -25.06 10.17
N GLU A 234 -8.47 -25.94 10.96
CA GLU A 234 -7.87 -27.22 11.34
C GLU A 234 -7.77 -28.17 10.14
N ASP A 235 -8.86 -28.30 9.38
CA ASP A 235 -8.92 -29.15 8.20
C ASP A 235 -7.90 -28.69 7.15
N THR A 236 -7.84 -27.38 6.87
CA THR A 236 -6.85 -26.84 5.93
C THR A 236 -5.44 -27.08 6.43
N LEU A 237 -5.14 -26.94 7.73
CA LEU A 237 -3.78 -27.23 8.23
C LEU A 237 -3.43 -28.73 8.16
N SER A 238 -4.41 -29.63 8.28
CA SER A 238 -4.17 -31.08 8.14
C SER A 238 -3.95 -31.54 6.70
N ASP A 239 -4.41 -30.76 5.72
CA ASP A 239 -4.26 -31.07 4.29
C ASP A 239 -2.84 -30.82 3.76
N TYR A 240 -1.99 -30.13 4.52
CA TYR A 240 -0.61 -29.81 4.13
C TYR A 240 0.40 -30.51 5.04
N SER A 241 1.57 -30.85 4.49
CA SER A 241 2.66 -31.41 5.29
C SER A 241 3.36 -30.38 6.17
N ALA A 242 4.16 -30.86 7.13
CA ALA A 242 4.97 -29.99 7.98
C ALA A 242 5.97 -29.13 7.19
N LYS A 243 6.40 -29.58 5.99
CA LYS A 243 7.26 -28.80 5.08
C LYS A 243 6.48 -27.75 4.28
N GLN A 244 5.16 -27.91 4.18
CA GLN A 244 4.26 -27.08 3.38
C GLN A 244 3.54 -25.99 4.19
N ILE A 245 3.67 -26.00 5.52
CA ILE A 245 3.10 -25.00 6.41
C ILE A 245 4.18 -24.20 7.12
N ARG A 246 3.94 -22.90 7.31
CA ARG A 246 4.83 -22.00 8.06
C ARG A 246 4.01 -21.14 9.02
N TYR A 247 4.48 -21.04 10.27
CA TYR A 247 3.84 -20.22 11.30
C TYR A 247 4.61 -18.92 11.54
N ASP A 248 3.89 -17.79 11.59
CA ASP A 248 4.42 -16.48 11.95
C ASP A 248 3.91 -16.08 13.35
N SER A 249 4.82 -16.11 14.34
CA SER A 249 4.49 -15.83 15.74
C SER A 249 4.21 -14.35 16.01
N HIS A 250 4.81 -13.43 15.24
CA HIS A 250 4.63 -11.98 15.40
C HIS A 250 3.21 -11.54 15.00
N PHE A 251 2.63 -12.18 13.98
CA PHE A 251 1.29 -11.84 13.51
C PHE A 251 0.22 -12.86 13.91
N ASN A 252 0.61 -13.99 14.48
CA ASN A 252 -0.28 -15.10 14.85
C ASN A 252 -1.05 -15.63 13.62
N GLU A 253 -0.29 -15.99 12.58
CA GLU A 253 -0.80 -16.43 11.29
C GLU A 253 -0.08 -17.70 10.80
N TRP A 254 -0.80 -18.56 10.08
CA TRP A 254 -0.27 -19.67 9.32
C TRP A 254 -0.32 -19.37 7.82
N ASP A 255 0.71 -19.79 7.11
CA ASP A 255 0.83 -19.73 5.67
C ASP A 255 1.07 -21.14 5.13
N CYS A 256 0.20 -21.61 4.23
CA CYS A 256 0.24 -22.96 3.65
C CYS A 256 0.47 -22.87 2.14
N SER A 257 1.36 -23.69 1.59
CA SER A 257 1.62 -23.74 0.15
C SER A 257 2.23 -25.08 -0.24
N SER A 258 1.77 -25.66 -1.34
CA SER A 258 2.38 -26.86 -1.94
C SER A 258 3.83 -26.62 -2.39
N GLU A 259 4.18 -25.36 -2.69
CA GLU A 259 5.49 -24.94 -3.20
C GLU A 259 6.54 -24.68 -2.10
N PHE A 260 6.16 -24.75 -0.82
CA PHE A 260 7.12 -24.52 0.28
C PHE A 260 8.09 -25.69 0.46
N GLY A 261 7.72 -26.88 0.01
CA GLY A 261 8.51 -28.10 0.05
C GLY A 261 7.68 -29.31 -0.37
N SER A 262 8.35 -30.39 -0.76
CA SER A 262 7.71 -31.69 -1.02
C SER A 262 8.22 -32.72 0.00
N ASP A 263 7.33 -33.66 0.33
CA ASP A 263 7.69 -34.86 1.11
C ASP A 263 8.21 -35.99 0.20
N ASP A 264 8.20 -35.81 -1.12
CA ASP A 264 8.79 -36.75 -2.09
C ASP A 264 10.32 -36.68 -2.05
N GLU A 265 10.90 -37.36 -1.06
CA GLU A 265 12.24 -37.91 -1.19
C GLU A 265 12.11 -39.13 -2.13
N SER A 266 12.22 -38.91 -3.45
CA SER A 266 12.44 -40.01 -4.39
C SER A 266 13.82 -40.58 -4.10
N ASP A 267 13.87 -41.51 -3.15
CA ASP A 267 15.03 -42.33 -2.84
C ASP A 267 15.26 -43.21 -4.06
N GLY A 268 16.11 -42.74 -4.97
CA GLY A 268 16.48 -43.43 -6.19
C GLY A 268 17.06 -44.78 -5.85
N SER A 269 16.24 -45.82 -5.99
CA SER A 269 16.61 -47.22 -5.85
C SER A 269 17.72 -47.50 -6.87
N ARG A 270 18.96 -47.59 -6.41
CA ARG A 270 20.01 -48.31 -7.16
C ARG A 270 19.90 -49.78 -6.80
N ASP A 271 18.98 -50.44 -7.50
CA ASP A 271 19.07 -51.88 -7.73
C ASP A 271 20.27 -52.11 -8.66
N ASP A 272 21.44 -52.40 -8.07
CA ASP A 272 22.54 -53.07 -8.78
C ASP A 272 22.61 -54.52 -8.28
N ASP A 273 21.69 -55.33 -8.79
CA ASP A 273 21.82 -56.78 -8.82
C ASP A 273 22.40 -57.16 -10.19
N GLU A 274 23.75 -57.25 -10.29
CA GLU A 274 24.38 -58.03 -11.35
C GLU A 274 25.35 -59.07 -10.77
N ARG A 275 24.78 -60.27 -10.77
CA ARG A 275 25.36 -61.56 -10.41
C ARG A 275 26.42 -61.96 -11.45
N SER A 276 27.54 -62.47 -10.95
CA SER A 276 28.25 -63.71 -11.36
C SER A 276 29.75 -63.58 -11.64
N GLY A 277 30.52 -64.53 -11.07
CA GLY A 277 31.84 -64.92 -11.62
C GLY A 277 32.98 -65.06 -10.61
N GLU A 278 33.06 -66.24 -9.98
CA GLU A 278 34.28 -67.05 -9.72
C GLU A 278 35.65 -66.40 -9.43
N GLY A 279 36.31 -66.89 -8.36
CA GLY A 279 37.75 -67.13 -8.40
C GLY A 279 38.55 -66.91 -7.09
N LEU A 280 38.93 -68.03 -6.45
CA LEU A 280 40.26 -68.34 -5.87
C LEU A 280 40.86 -67.33 -4.86
N TYR A 281 41.12 -67.64 -3.59
CA TYR A 281 41.93 -68.73 -3.02
C TYR A 281 41.63 -68.87 -1.51
#